data_AF-A0A935GLZ0-F1
#
_entry.id   AF-A0A935GLZ0-F1
#
_cell.length_a   1.000
_cell.length_b   1.000
_cell.length_c   1.000
_cell.angle_alpha   90.00
_cell.angle_beta   90.00
_cell.angle_gamma   90.00
#
_symmetry.space_group_name_H-M   'P 1'
#
loop_
_entity.id
_entity.type
_entity.pdbx_description
1 polymer ?
#
loop_
_entity_poly.entity_id
_entity_poly.type
_entity_poly.pdbx_seq_one_letter_code
_entity_poly.pdbx_strand_id
1 'polypeptide(L)'
;MTAISPLDAVSFAAPALTGAAPAAPAGGADFLKALGEALERADAAQGNAERLSQAYQANAEGVSLESTMVALQEANLSLQFAVQVRNRLVSAYHDIMNMPV
;
A
#
# COMPACT_ATOMS: atom_id res chain seq x y z
N MET A 1 -18.21 49.15 14.26
CA MET A 1 -18.78 47.80 14.12
C MET A 1 -18.05 47.11 12.97
N THR A 2 -16.93 46.45 13.28
CA THR A 2 -16.11 45.74 12.28
C THR A 2 -16.68 44.34 12.13
N ALA A 3 -17.20 44.03 10.93
CA ALA A 3 -17.74 42.72 10.61
C ALA A 3 -16.61 41.69 10.57
N ILE A 4 -16.77 40.62 11.36
CA ILE A 4 -15.92 39.44 11.38
C ILE A 4 -16.16 38.69 10.07
N SER A 5 -15.14 38.60 9.23
CA SER A 5 -15.19 37.79 8.01
C SER A 5 -15.27 36.31 8.37
N PRO A 6 -16.13 35.51 7.72
CA PRO A 6 -16.12 34.06 7.91
C PRO A 6 -14.82 33.49 7.32
N LEU A 7 -14.13 32.68 8.12
CA LEU A 7 -13.01 31.85 7.68
C LEU A 7 -13.52 30.94 6.55
N ASP A 8 -13.05 31.20 5.34
CA ASP A 8 -13.23 30.35 4.17
C ASP A 8 -12.72 28.95 4.54
N ALA A 9 -13.63 27.98 4.46
CA ALA A 9 -13.35 26.60 4.82
C ALA A 9 -12.16 26.10 3.99
N VAL A 10 -11.07 25.76 4.67
CA VAL A 10 -9.93 25.07 4.05
C VAL A 10 -10.45 23.78 3.44
N SER A 11 -10.68 23.84 2.13
CA SER A 11 -11.03 22.69 1.31
C SER A 11 -9.78 21.84 1.17
N PHE A 12 -9.68 20.80 1.99
CA PHE A 12 -8.75 19.71 1.74
C PHE A 12 -9.26 18.93 0.52
N ALA A 13 -8.86 19.38 -0.66
CA ALA A 13 -8.92 18.57 -1.86
C ALA A 13 -7.96 17.39 -1.64
N ALA A 14 -8.52 16.23 -1.30
CA ALA A 14 -7.80 14.97 -1.35
C ALA A 14 -7.17 14.84 -2.76
N PRO A 15 -5.89 14.45 -2.88
CA PRO A 15 -5.33 14.21 -4.20
C PRO A 15 -6.14 13.08 -4.82
N ALA A 16 -6.91 13.42 -5.85
CA ALA A 16 -7.53 12.45 -6.72
C ALA A 16 -6.40 11.56 -7.23
N LEU A 17 -6.43 10.30 -6.81
CA LEU A 17 -5.64 9.22 -7.37
C LEU A 17 -6.09 9.08 -8.82
N THR A 18 -5.55 9.94 -9.69
CA THR A 18 -5.71 9.84 -11.13
C THR A 18 -5.24 8.45 -11.50
N GLY A 19 -6.18 7.69 -12.07
CA GLY A 19 -6.01 6.28 -12.38
C GLY A 19 -4.66 6.03 -13.02
N ALA A 20 -3.91 5.11 -12.41
CA ALA A 20 -2.82 4.46 -13.10
C ALA A 20 -3.38 3.89 -14.41
N ALA A 21 -2.90 4.44 -15.52
CA ALA A 21 -3.22 3.92 -16.85
C ALA A 21 -2.99 2.40 -16.86
N PRO A 22 -3.88 1.61 -17.47
CA PRO A 22 -3.66 0.18 -17.57
C PRO A 22 -2.39 -0.02 -18.39
N ALA A 23 -1.31 -0.45 -17.72
CA ALA A 23 -0.10 -0.89 -18.38
C ALA A 23 -0.49 -1.99 -19.38
N ALA A 24 0.01 -1.86 -20.60
CA ALA A 24 -0.10 -2.86 -21.66
C ALA A 24 0.25 -4.26 -21.11
N PRO A 25 -0.32 -5.35 -21.66
CA PRO A 25 -0.10 -6.69 -21.14
C PRO A 25 1.37 -7.09 -21.34
N ALA A 26 2.21 -6.73 -20.37
CA ALA A 26 3.48 -7.39 -20.14
C ALA A 26 3.14 -8.87 -19.87
N GLY A 27 3.86 -9.77 -20.55
CA GLY A 27 3.54 -11.20 -20.53
C GLY A 27 3.43 -11.75 -19.11
N GLY A 28 2.70 -12.85 -18.92
CA GLY A 28 2.42 -13.42 -17.60
C GLY A 28 3.65 -13.64 -16.69
N ALA A 29 4.85 -13.74 -17.27
CA ALA A 29 6.12 -13.80 -16.55
C ALA A 29 6.49 -12.51 -15.78
N ASP A 30 6.26 -11.33 -16.36
CA ASP A 30 6.54 -10.05 -15.70
C ASP A 30 5.60 -9.82 -14.50
N PHE A 31 4.37 -10.33 -14.62
CA PHE A 31 3.37 -10.24 -13.56
C PHE A 31 3.65 -11.21 -12.40
N LEU A 32 4.07 -12.45 -12.68
CA LEU A 32 4.54 -13.40 -11.65
C LEU A 32 5.74 -12.84 -10.88
N LYS A 33 6.66 -12.17 -11.57
CA LYS A 33 7.78 -11.48 -10.95
C LYS A 33 7.32 -10.34 -10.04
N ALA A 34 6.43 -9.47 -10.52
CA ALA A 34 5.88 -8.38 -9.73
C ALA A 34 5.11 -8.88 -8.49
N LEU A 35 4.44 -10.04 -8.57
CA LEU A 35 3.84 -10.70 -7.40
C LEU A 35 4.88 -11.16 -6.40
N GLY A 36 5.94 -11.83 -6.85
CA GLY A 36 7.02 -12.27 -5.98
C GLY A 36 7.61 -11.09 -5.21
N GLU A 37 7.91 -9.99 -5.91
CA GLU A 37 8.39 -8.76 -5.28
C GLU A 37 7.37 -8.13 -4.32
N ALA A 38 6.08 -8.14 -4.65
CA ALA A 38 5.03 -7.62 -3.77
C ALA A 38 4.96 -8.42 -2.46
N LEU A 39 5.11 -9.74 -2.55
CA LEU A 39 5.04 -10.65 -1.41
C LEU A 39 6.27 -10.49 -0.50
N GLU A 40 7.48 -10.43 -1.09
CA GLU A 40 8.72 -10.14 -0.35
C GLU A 40 8.65 -8.79 0.38
N ARG A 41 8.11 -7.76 -0.28
CA ARG A 41 7.95 -6.44 0.35
C ARG A 41 6.94 -6.48 1.50
N ALA A 42 5.83 -7.20 1.35
CA ALA A 42 4.85 -7.33 2.42
C ALA A 42 5.42 -8.05 3.65
N ASP A 43 6.18 -9.13 3.45
CA ASP A 43 6.87 -9.86 4.51
C ASP A 43 7.91 -8.98 5.23
N ALA A 44 8.75 -8.29 4.46
CA ALA A 44 9.75 -7.37 5.00
C ALA A 44 9.12 -6.21 5.79
N ALA A 45 8.03 -5.63 5.29
CA ALA A 45 7.32 -4.53 5.95
C ALA A 45 6.67 -5.00 7.26
N GLN A 46 6.05 -6.18 7.26
CA GLN A 46 5.48 -6.79 8.47
C GLN A 46 6.57 -7.03 9.52
N GLY A 47 7.68 -7.69 9.16
CA GLY A 47 8.78 -7.97 10.07
C GLY A 47 9.48 -6.70 10.57
N ASN A 48 9.50 -5.62 9.79
CA ASN A 48 9.99 -4.32 10.24
C ASN A 48 9.05 -3.68 11.28
N ALA A 49 7.75 -3.68 11.02
CA ALA A 49 6.75 -3.12 11.93
C ALA A 49 6.73 -3.86 13.27
N GLU A 50 6.84 -5.19 13.26
CA GLU A 50 6.94 -6.02 14.46
C GLU A 50 8.20 -5.68 15.29
N ARG A 51 9.37 -5.56 14.63
CA ARG A 51 10.62 -5.19 15.29
C ARG A 51 10.56 -3.81 15.92
N LEU A 52 10.06 -2.82 15.20
CA LEU A 52 9.91 -1.45 15.70
C LEU A 52 8.90 -1.38 16.86
N SER A 53 7.79 -2.10 16.76
CA SER A 53 6.80 -2.19 17.85
C SER A 53 7.40 -2.80 19.12
N GLN A 54 8.19 -3.87 18.99
CA GLN A 54 8.87 -4.49 20.13
C GLN A 54 9.96 -3.58 20.71
N ALA A 55 10.77 -2.96 19.86
CA ALA A 55 11.82 -2.05 20.29
C ALA A 55 11.27 -0.79 20.99
N TYR A 56 10.14 -0.27 20.51
CA TYR A 56 9.43 0.83 21.17
C TYR A 56 8.92 0.42 22.56
N GLN A 57 8.28 -0.75 22.68
CA GLN A 57 7.81 -1.28 23.98
C GLN A 57 8.98 -1.51 24.96
N ALA A 58 10.14 -1.90 24.44
CA ALA A 58 11.36 -2.08 25.23
C ALA A 58 12.08 -0.78 25.61
N ASN A 59 11.56 0.39 25.23
CA ASN A 59 12.22 1.70 25.40
C ASN A 59 13.65 1.72 24.81
N ALA A 60 13.86 1.04 23.67
CA ALA A 60 15.15 1.02 23.01
C ALA A 60 15.55 2.42 22.51
N GLU A 61 16.79 2.85 22.78
CA GLU A 61 17.32 4.12 22.30
C GLU A 61 17.30 4.17 20.75
N GLY A 62 16.79 5.28 20.20
CA GLY A 62 16.72 5.52 18.76
C GLY A 62 15.46 5.03 18.07
N VAL A 63 14.53 4.38 18.78
CA VAL A 63 13.20 4.00 18.22
C VAL A 63 12.14 4.96 18.74
N SER A 64 11.54 5.69 17.80
CA SER A 64 10.50 6.68 18.09
C SER A 64 9.10 6.14 17.81
N LEU A 65 8.09 6.68 18.48
CA LEU A 65 6.69 6.30 18.25
C LEU A 65 6.30 6.61 16.80
N GLU A 66 6.80 7.73 16.27
CA GLU A 66 6.60 8.20 14.90
C GLU A 66 7.12 7.17 13.91
N SER A 67 8.37 6.70 14.07
CA SER A 67 8.94 5.66 13.19
C SER A 67 8.17 4.34 13.26
N THR A 68 7.65 3.99 14.44
CA THR A 68 6.86 2.77 14.63
C THR A 68 5.50 2.87 13.93
N MET A 69 4.83 4.02 14.06
CA MET A 69 3.57 4.31 13.39
C MET A 69 3.72 4.31 11.86
N VAL A 70 4.79 4.91 11.33
CA VAL A 70 5.09 4.90 9.89
C VAL A 70 5.31 3.48 9.39
N ALA A 71 6.10 2.67 10.11
CA ALA A 71 6.34 1.28 9.72
C ALA A 71 5.08 0.43 9.76
N LEU A 72 4.21 0.63 10.75
CA LEU A 72 2.90 -0.03 10.81
C LEU A 72 2.00 0.36 9.64
N GLN A 73 2.00 1.64 9.26
CA GLN A 73 1.23 2.13 8.11
C GLN A 73 1.76 1.55 6.78
N GLU A 74 3.08 1.47 6.63
CA GLU A 74 3.75 0.89 5.48
C GLU A 74 3.46 -0.62 5.33
N ALA A 75 3.48 -1.36 6.45
CA ALA A 75 3.11 -2.78 6.48
C ALA A 75 1.65 -2.99 6.03
N ASN A 76 0.73 -2.16 6.51
CA ASN A 76 -0.68 -2.25 6.16
C ASN A 76 -0.91 -1.94 4.68
N LEU A 77 -0.26 -0.92 4.13
CA LEU A 77 -0.33 -0.59 2.71
C LEU A 77 0.27 -1.70 1.83
N SER A 78 1.41 -2.26 2.23
CA SER A 78 2.09 -3.35 1.53
C SER A 78 1.22 -4.62 1.48
N LEU A 79 0.54 -4.94 2.58
CA LEU A 79 -0.40 -6.06 2.63
C LEU A 79 -1.61 -5.84 1.70
N GLN A 80 -2.19 -4.63 1.69
CA GLN A 80 -3.29 -4.29 0.79
C GLN A 80 -2.88 -4.43 -0.68
N PHE A 81 -1.67 -3.97 -1.01
CA PHE A 81 -1.11 -4.15 -2.34
C PHE A 81 -0.95 -5.64 -2.69
N ALA A 82 -0.39 -6.45 -1.81
CA ALA A 82 -0.24 -7.90 -2.02
C ALA A 82 -1.59 -8.60 -2.29
N VAL A 83 -2.66 -8.21 -1.57
CA VAL A 83 -4.02 -8.71 -1.80
C VAL A 83 -4.54 -8.32 -3.19
N GLN A 84 -4.28 -7.09 -3.64
CA GLN A 84 -4.67 -6.65 -4.98
C GLN A 84 -3.96 -7.46 -6.07
N VAL A 85 -2.65 -7.71 -5.91
CA VAL A 85 -1.90 -8.53 -6.87
C VAL A 85 -2.42 -9.97 -6.87
N ARG A 86 -2.68 -10.56 -5.70
CA ARG A 86 -3.32 -11.89 -5.59
C ARG A 86 -4.65 -11.95 -6.33
N ASN A 87 -5.53 -10.98 -6.11
CA ASN A 87 -6.84 -10.94 -6.77
C ASN A 87 -6.68 -10.85 -8.30
N ARG A 88 -5.71 -10.04 -8.76
CA ARG A 88 -5.40 -9.93 -10.18
C ARG A 88 -4.85 -11.23 -10.78
N LEU A 89 -4.07 -12.03 -10.04
CA LEU A 89 -3.66 -13.38 -10.44
C LEU A 89 -4.86 -14.31 -10.63
N VAL A 90 -5.76 -14.33 -9.66
CA VAL A 90 -6.95 -15.18 -9.72
C VAL A 90 -7.79 -14.80 -10.93
N SER A 91 -8.00 -13.49 -11.18
CA SER A 91 -8.72 -13.02 -12.36
C SER A 91 -8.01 -13.38 -13.67
N ALA A 92 -6.68 -13.22 -13.76
CA ALA A 92 -5.93 -13.55 -14.97
C ALA A 92 -5.97 -15.05 -15.30
N TYR A 93 -5.89 -15.91 -14.28
CA TYR A 93 -6.09 -17.35 -14.46
C TYR A 93 -7.52 -17.66 -14.94
N HIS A 94 -8.53 -17.02 -14.36
CA HIS A 94 -9.92 -17.15 -14.78
C HIS A 94 -10.16 -16.66 -16.21
N ASP A 95 -9.52 -15.57 -16.62
CA ASP A 95 -9.62 -14.97 -17.97
C ASP A 95 -9.07 -15.93 -19.03
N ILE A 96 -7.90 -16.54 -18.78
CA ILE A 96 -7.33 -17.58 -19.65
C ILE A 96 -8.28 -18.80 -19.76
N MET A 97 -8.93 -19.20 -18.66
CA MET A 97 -9.88 -20.32 -18.68
C MET A 97 -11.22 -20.00 -19.37
N ASN A 98 -11.64 -18.73 -19.38
CA ASN A 98 -12.90 -18.30 -19.99
C ASN A 98 -12.70 -17.68 -21.37
N MET A 99 -11.48 -17.64 -21.90
CA MET A 99 -11.24 -17.22 -23.27
C MET A 99 -11.85 -18.29 -24.19
N PRO A 100 -12.93 -18.00 -24.93
CA PRO A 100 -13.46 -18.96 -25.89
C PRO A 100 -12.42 -19.12 -27.00
N VAL A 101 -12.09 -20.38 -27.31
CA VAL A 101 -11.35 -20.74 -28.53
C VAL A 101 -12.14 -20.39 -29.78
#